data_AF-B8M9Z0-F1
#
_entry.id   AF-B8M9Z0-F1
#
_cell.length_a   1.000
_cell.length_b   1.000
_cell.length_c   1.000
_cell.angle_alpha   90.00
_cell.angle_beta   90.00
_cell.angle_gamma   90.00
#
_symmetry.space_group_name_H-M   'P 1'
#
loop_
_entity.id
_entity.type
_entity.pdbx_description
1 polymer ?
#
loop_
_entity_poly.entity_id
_entity_poly.type
_entity_poly.pdbx_seq_one_letter_code
_entity_poly.pdbx_strand_id
1 'polypeptide(L)'
;TLLNLIIIQRLPFSCVEWPESHAFVKALNRESPSFIPIYDSIMTEWIAEHFIQSRDTMRKVLQSAKTNIHLTVDIWTSPSHSLLLEICASFADIQDKYQNPLIVLRI
;
A
#
# COMPACT_ATOMS: atom_id res chain seq x y z
N THR A 1 8.61 -2.85 8.37
CA THR A 1 9.43 -3.47 7.30
C THR A 1 9.86 -2.41 6.32
N LEU A 2 10.89 -2.66 5.48
CA LEU A 2 11.29 -1.73 4.40
C LEU A 2 10.10 -1.42 3.48
N LEU A 3 9.29 -2.45 3.18
CA LEU A 3 8.07 -2.30 2.40
C LEU A 3 7.07 -1.30 3.01
N ASN A 4 6.84 -1.35 4.33
CA ASN A 4 5.96 -0.37 5.00
C ASN A 4 6.53 1.04 4.94
N LEU A 5 7.86 1.21 5.05
CA LEU A 5 8.48 2.52 4.90
C LEU A 5 8.18 3.09 3.51
N ILE A 6 8.38 2.28 2.47
CA ILE A 6 8.16 2.67 1.08
C ILE A 6 6.68 3.02 0.83
N ILE A 7 5.76 2.18 1.29
CA ILE A 7 4.31 2.38 1.10
C ILE A 7 3.80 3.59 1.90
N ILE A 8 4.14 3.69 3.19
CA ILE A 8 3.60 4.73 4.08
C ILE A 8 4.20 6.10 3.76
N GLN A 9 5.51 6.15 3.47
CA GLN A 9 6.20 7.40 3.12
C GLN A 9 6.13 7.72 1.63
N ARG A 10 5.43 6.92 0.83
CA ARG A 10 5.23 7.12 -0.62
C ARG A 10 6.56 7.29 -1.38
N LEU A 11 7.55 6.48 -1.04
CA LEU A 11 8.83 6.49 -1.75
C LEU A 11 8.69 5.76 -3.09
N PRO A 12 9.42 6.19 -4.13
CA PRO A 12 9.45 5.45 -5.39
C PRO A 12 10.05 4.06 -5.17
N PHE A 13 9.58 3.03 -5.87
CA PHE A 13 10.11 1.67 -5.71
C PHE A 13 11.59 1.59 -6.08
N SER A 14 12.05 2.43 -7.01
CA SER A 14 13.46 2.59 -7.36
C SER A 14 14.34 3.09 -6.22
N CYS A 15 13.78 3.54 -5.08
CA CYS A 15 14.58 3.91 -3.91
C CYS A 15 15.41 2.75 -3.36
N VAL A 16 15.06 1.50 -3.67
CA VAL A 16 15.87 0.32 -3.32
C VAL A 16 17.11 0.19 -4.18
N GLU A 17 17.25 0.96 -5.25
CA GLU A 17 18.43 0.97 -6.14
C GLU A 17 19.38 2.13 -5.81
N TRP A 18 18.93 3.10 -5.02
CA TRP A 18 19.69 4.31 -4.71
C TRP A 18 20.90 3.99 -3.81
N PRO A 19 22.12 4.41 -4.18
CA PRO A 19 23.31 4.23 -3.34
C PRO A 19 23.15 4.83 -1.93
N GLU A 20 22.45 5.95 -1.81
CA GLU A 20 22.18 6.66 -0.55
C GLU A 20 21.27 5.82 0.37
N SER A 21 20.24 5.18 -0.21
CA SER A 21 19.35 4.27 0.51
C SER A 21 20.12 3.08 1.05
N HIS A 22 20.99 2.48 0.22
CA HIS A 22 21.87 1.39 0.64
C HIS A 22 22.83 1.82 1.74
N ALA A 23 23.44 3.00 1.63
CA ALA A 23 24.34 3.53 2.64
C ALA A 23 23.62 3.78 3.97
N PHE A 24 22.40 4.34 3.92
CA PHE A 24 21.57 4.58 5.10
C PHE A 24 21.20 3.26 5.81
N VAL A 25 20.74 2.26 5.07
CA VAL A 25 20.36 0.97 5.68
C VAL A 25 21.60 0.22 6.20
N LYS A 26 22.75 0.30 5.50
CA LYS A 26 24.04 -0.26 5.98
C LYS A 26 24.53 0.42 7.25
N ALA A 27 24.30 1.73 7.40
CA ALA A 27 24.66 2.45 8.62
C ALA A 27 23.82 1.99 9.83
N LEU A 28 22.55 1.63 9.61
CA LEU A 28 21.65 1.11 10.65
C LEU A 28 21.92 -0.37 10.97
N ASN A 29 22.26 -1.18 9.97
CA ASN A 29 22.57 -2.59 10.13
C ASN A 29 23.64 -3.05 9.12
N ARG A 30 24.80 -3.48 9.61
CA ARG A 30 25.92 -3.94 8.77
C ARG A 30 25.61 -5.24 8.00
N GLU A 31 24.71 -6.07 8.52
CA GLU A 31 24.24 -7.32 7.88
C GLU A 31 23.12 -7.06 6.86
N SER A 32 22.71 -5.81 6.62
CA SER A 32 21.62 -5.47 5.70
C SER A 32 21.78 -5.82 4.21
N PRO A 33 22.99 -5.97 3.62
CA PRO A 33 23.11 -6.23 2.17
C PRO A 33 22.44 -7.51 1.70
N SER A 34 22.22 -8.48 2.59
CA SER A 34 21.55 -9.75 2.27
C SER A 34 20.02 -9.64 2.25
N PHE A 35 19.44 -8.54 2.75
CA PHE A 35 17.99 -8.38 2.92
C PHE A 35 17.38 -7.22 2.12
N ILE A 36 18.19 -6.34 1.54
CA ILE A 36 17.69 -5.24 0.71
C ILE A 36 17.59 -5.74 -0.74
N PRO A 37 16.41 -5.66 -1.38
CA PRO A 37 16.28 -6.00 -2.78
C PRO A 37 17.12 -5.05 -3.63
N ILE A 38 17.88 -5.61 -4.57
CA ILE A 38 18.81 -4.85 -5.42
C ILE A 38 18.08 -4.21 -6.61
N TYR A 39 16.89 -4.73 -6.95
CA TYR A 39 16.12 -4.34 -8.14
C TYR A 39 14.67 -4.01 -7.78
N ASP A 40 14.08 -3.04 -8.49
CA ASP A 40 12.67 -2.66 -8.39
C ASP A 40 11.66 -3.79 -8.68
N SER A 41 12.04 -4.74 -9.53
CA SER A 41 11.24 -5.93 -9.87
C SER A 41 10.91 -6.80 -8.66
N ILE A 42 11.86 -6.96 -7.73
CA ILE A 42 11.66 -7.70 -6.47
C ILE A 42 10.68 -6.94 -5.57
N MET A 43 10.73 -5.59 -5.57
CA MET A 43 9.76 -4.77 -4.85
C MET A 43 8.34 -4.97 -5.37
N THR A 44 8.17 -5.13 -6.68
CA THR A 44 6.86 -5.39 -7.29
C THR A 44 6.27 -6.71 -6.82
N GLU A 45 7.09 -7.77 -6.73
CA GLU A 45 6.69 -9.07 -6.18
C GLU A 45 6.29 -8.96 -4.71
N TRP A 46 7.11 -8.31 -3.89
CA TRP A 46 6.81 -8.09 -2.46
C TRP A 46 5.52 -7.30 -2.24
N ILE A 47 5.26 -6.29 -3.08
CA ILE A 47 4.02 -5.52 -3.04
C ILE A 47 2.83 -6.41 -3.41
N ALA A 48 2.95 -7.26 -4.42
CA ALA A 48 1.88 -8.18 -4.82
C ALA A 48 1.53 -9.16 -3.69
N GLU A 49 2.54 -9.76 -3.04
CA GLU A 49 2.34 -10.63 -1.88
C GLU A 49 1.71 -9.88 -0.70
N HIS A 50 2.24 -8.69 -0.39
CA HIS A 50 1.71 -7.86 0.67
C HIS A 50 0.27 -7.40 0.38
N PHE A 51 -0.07 -7.14 -0.88
CA PHE A 51 -1.42 -6.83 -1.30
C PHE A 51 -2.37 -8.00 -1.04
N ILE A 52 -1.98 -9.25 -1.35
CA ILE A 52 -2.80 -10.43 -1.08
C ILE A 52 -3.13 -10.55 0.42
N GLN A 53 -2.11 -10.36 1.28
CA GLN A 53 -2.28 -10.39 2.74
C GLN A 53 -3.13 -9.22 3.25
N SER A 54 -2.88 -8.01 2.74
CA SER A 54 -3.62 -6.80 3.08
C SER A 54 -5.07 -6.89 2.65
N ARG A 55 -5.37 -7.51 1.50
CA ARG A 55 -6.73 -7.73 1.00
C ARG A 55 -7.52 -8.65 1.91
N ASP A 56 -6.91 -9.72 2.42
CA ASP A 56 -7.58 -10.61 3.39
C ASP A 56 -7.84 -9.90 4.72
N THR A 57 -6.86 -9.11 5.18
CA THR A 57 -7.01 -8.26 6.36
C THR A 57 -8.14 -7.25 6.18
N MET A 58 -8.20 -6.57 5.04
CA MET A 58 -9.24 -5.60 4.71
C MET A 58 -10.63 -6.26 4.66
N ARG A 59 -10.73 -7.47 4.08
CA ARG A 59 -11.98 -8.25 4.09
C ARG A 59 -12.47 -8.48 5.52
N LYS A 60 -11.59 -8.90 6.43
CA LYS A 60 -11.92 -9.12 7.85
C LYS A 60 -12.35 -7.82 8.52
N VAL A 61 -11.67 -6.72 8.25
CA VAL A 61 -12.01 -5.38 8.77
C VAL A 61 -13.40 -4.94 8.31
N LEU A 62 -13.73 -5.12 7.03
CA LEU A 62 -15.06 -4.82 6.49
C LEU A 62 -16.14 -5.74 7.10
N GLN A 63 -15.85 -7.03 7.28
CA GLN A 63 -16.77 -7.97 7.92
C GLN A 63 -17.02 -7.65 9.40
N SER A 64 -16.06 -7.00 10.07
CA SER A 64 -16.18 -6.55 11.45
C SER A 64 -16.71 -5.11 11.58
N ALA A 65 -17.18 -4.48 10.50
CA ALA A 65 -17.71 -3.12 10.55
C ALA A 65 -18.91 -3.06 11.51
N LYS A 66 -18.92 -2.05 12.38
CA LYS A 66 -19.97 -1.86 13.39
C LYS A 66 -21.22 -1.24 12.77
N THR A 67 -21.04 -0.35 11.79
CA THR A 67 -22.11 0.31 11.05
C THR A 67 -22.27 -0.29 9.66
N ASN A 68 -23.36 0.07 8.99
CA ASN A 68 -23.46 -0.11 7.54
C ASN A 68 -22.26 0.53 6.84
N ILE A 69 -21.78 -0.16 5.80
CA ILE A 69 -20.66 0.30 4.98
C ILE A 69 -21.25 1.13 3.84
N HIS A 70 -20.89 2.41 3.79
CA HIS A 70 -21.26 3.30 2.70
C HIS A 70 -20.15 3.31 1.65
N LEU A 71 -20.50 3.11 0.38
CA LEU A 71 -19.54 3.13 -0.72
C LEU A 71 -19.60 4.49 -1.42
N THR A 72 -18.44 5.11 -1.59
CA THR A 72 -18.27 6.28 -2.46
C THR A 72 -17.54 5.82 -3.71
N VAL A 73 -18.00 6.29 -4.86
CA VAL A 73 -17.46 5.90 -6.17
C VAL A 73 -17.06 7.15 -6.92
N ASP A 74 -15.77 7.26 -7.23
CA ASP A 74 -15.23 8.36 -8.01
C ASP A 74 -14.73 7.84 -9.35
N ILE A 75 -15.15 8.49 -10.43
CA ILE A 75 -14.77 8.13 -11.80
C ILE A 75 -14.25 9.39 -12.48
N TRP A 76 -13.06 9.31 -13.06
CA TRP A 76 -12.49 10.42 -13.82
C TRP A 76 -11.60 9.91 -14.94
N THR A 77 -11.44 10.73 -15.98
CA THR A 77 -10.49 10.48 -17.06
C THR A 77 -9.20 11.24 -16.74
N SER A 78 -8.07 10.54 -16.70
CA SER A 78 -6.77 11.16 -16.50
C SER A 78 -6.35 12.01 -17.72
N PRO A 79 -5.36 12.92 -17.57
CA PRO A 79 -4.73 13.60 -18.70
C PRO A 79 -4.09 12.64 -19.73
N SER A 80 -3.79 11.39 -19.34
CA SER A 80 -3.30 10.34 -20.23
C SER A 80 -4.42 9.59 -20.97
N HIS A 81 -5.66 10.10 -20.92
CA HIS A 81 -6.86 9.48 -21.49
C HIS A 81 -7.21 8.11 -20.91
N SER A 82 -6.71 7.78 -19.72
CA SER A 82 -7.04 6.55 -19.00
C SER A 82 -8.26 6.79 -18.11
N LEU A 83 -9.21 5.87 -18.11
CA LEU A 83 -10.37 5.95 -17.22
C LEU A 83 -10.01 5.36 -15.86
N LEU A 84 -10.02 6.20 -14.83
CA LEU A 84 -9.77 5.82 -13.45
C LEU A 84 -11.10 5.64 -12.71
N LEU A 85 -11.19 4.56 -11.96
CA LEU A 85 -12.31 4.26 -11.06
C LEU A 85 -11.77 3.98 -9.66
N GLU A 86 -12.25 4.75 -8.69
CA GLU A 86 -11.96 4.61 -7.28
C GLU A 86 -13.23 4.23 -6.52
N ILE A 87 -13.11 3.29 -5.57
CA ILE A 87 -14.18 2.97 -4.62
C ILE A 87 -13.62 3.01 -3.20
N CYS A 88 -14.18 3.88 -2.38
CA CYS A 88 -13.90 4.00 -0.96
C CYS A 88 -15.05 3.44 -0.12
N ALA A 89 -14.73 2.83 1.03
CA ALA A 89 -15.69 2.27 1.97
C ALA A 89 -15.67 3.04 3.29
N SER A 90 -16.76 3.73 3.61
CA SER A 90 -16.93 4.51 4.84
C SER A 90 -17.74 3.75 5.89
N PHE A 91 -17.20 3.57 7.08
CA PHE A 91 -17.86 2.88 8.20
C PHE A 91 -17.23 3.25 9.56
N ALA A 92 -17.89 2.92 10.66
CA ALA A 92 -17.27 2.91 11.98
C ALA A 92 -16.79 1.50 12.34
N ASP A 93 -15.57 1.39 12.87
CA ASP A 93 -15.02 0.14 13.34
C ASP A 93 -15.52 -0.26 14.75
N ILE A 94 -15.04 -1.39 15.25
CA ILE A 94 -15.37 -1.91 16.59
C ILE A 94 -14.97 -0.98 17.74
N GLN A 95 -14.06 -0.01 17.50
CA GLN A 95 -13.61 0.99 18.47
C GLN A 95 -14.33 2.32 18.31
N ASP A 96 -15.43 2.36 17.54
CA ASP A 96 -16.18 3.58 17.21
C ASP A 96 -15.35 4.62 16.45
N LYS A 97 -14.27 4.20 15.78
CA LYS A 97 -13.45 5.07 14.95
C LYS A 97 -13.96 5.04 13.50
N TYR A 98 -14.09 6.23 12.92
CA TYR A 98 -14.40 6.37 11.49
C TYR A 98 -13.24 5.86 10.63
N GLN A 99 -13.58 5.03 9.66
CA GLN A 99 -12.69 4.45 8.68
C GLN A 99 -13.18 4.80 7.28
N ASN A 100 -12.24 5.12 6.38
CA ASN A 100 -12.52 5.34 4.95
C ASN A 100 -11.42 4.74 4.06
N PRO A 101 -11.18 3.42 4.08
CA PRO A 101 -10.22 2.80 3.19
C PRO A 101 -10.63 2.84 1.72
N LEU A 102 -9.64 3.06 0.87
CA LEU A 102 -9.70 2.75 -0.56
C LEU A 102 -9.69 1.23 -0.75
N ILE A 103 -10.73 0.69 -1.38
CA ILE A 103 -10.90 -0.77 -1.57
C ILE A 103 -10.77 -1.21 -3.03
N VAL A 104 -10.98 -0.30 -3.99
CA VAL A 104 -10.80 -0.57 -5.42
C VAL A 104 -10.17 0.65 -6.08
N LEU A 105 -9.09 0.41 -6.82
CA LEU A 105 -8.57 1.35 -7.80
C LEU A 105 -8.41 0.59 -9.12
N ARG A 106 -9.09 1.05 -10.16
CA ARG A 106 -8.96 0.53 -11.53
C ARG A 106 -8.43 1.63 -12.42
N ILE A 107 -7.41 1.29 -13.21
CA ILE A 107 -6.65 2.15 -14.12
C ILE A 107 -6.82 1.63 -15.55
#